data_AF-W4VLJ1-F1
#
_entry.id   AF-W4VLJ1-F1
#
_cell.length_a   1.000
_cell.length_b   1.000
_cell.length_c   1.000
_cell.angle_alpha   90.00
_cell.angle_beta   90.00
_cell.angle_gamma   90.00
#
_symmetry.space_group_name_H-M   'P 1'
#
loop_
_entity.id
_entity.type
_entity.pdbx_description
1 polymer ?
#
loop_
_entity_poly.entity_id
_entity_poly.type
_entity_poly.pdbx_seq_one_letter_code
_entity_poly.pdbx_strand_id
1 'polypeptide(L)'
;MTIDLSNFNLYQNSDVIVAWVFSLIIGAGLFYYLTKKKKWGGLIIDYITTTNHRKIGIMYLLSGVIFFFRGGIDALLIRTQLAAPQLDFWVFQQDKYNGLFTTHGTIMIFFVAMPLLIGLMNVVVPLQIGAKDLAFPIMNSVSFWLFFSGGSLI
;
A
#
# COMPACT_ATOMS: atom_id res chain seq x y z
N MET A 1 26.30 -2.21 -8.20
CA MET A 1 27.55 -2.38 -7.41
C MET A 1 27.51 -3.80 -6.87
N THR A 2 28.41 -4.67 -7.35
CA THR A 2 28.48 -6.07 -6.92
C THR A 2 29.23 -6.13 -5.59
N ILE A 3 28.53 -6.45 -4.50
CA ILE A 3 29.17 -6.74 -3.21
C ILE A 3 29.45 -8.24 -3.21
N ASP A 4 30.72 -8.60 -3.41
CA ASP A 4 31.15 -9.99 -3.51
C ASP A 4 31.41 -10.55 -2.10
N LEU A 5 30.34 -11.05 -1.46
CA LEU A 5 30.45 -11.88 -0.26
C LEU A 5 30.44 -13.34 -0.73
N SER A 6 31.65 -13.89 -0.92
CA SER A 6 32.01 -15.28 -1.18
C SER A 6 30.84 -16.22 -1.55
N ASN A 7 30.59 -16.35 -2.86
CA ASN A 7 29.72 -17.32 -3.53
C ASN A 7 28.24 -16.96 -3.76
N PHE A 8 27.78 -15.74 -3.48
CA PHE A 8 26.49 -15.25 -3.97
C PHE A 8 26.65 -13.92 -4.72
N ASN A 9 26.69 -13.97 -6.05
CA ASN A 9 26.58 -12.78 -6.88
C ASN A 9 25.13 -12.27 -6.85
N LEU A 10 24.80 -11.45 -5.85
CA LEU A 10 23.54 -10.71 -5.79
C LEU A 10 23.64 -9.54 -6.78
N TYR A 11 23.11 -9.72 -7.99
CA TYR A 11 22.91 -8.63 -8.93
C TYR A 11 21.78 -7.72 -8.44
N GLN A 12 22.11 -6.83 -7.50
CA GLN A 12 21.17 -5.83 -6.99
C GLN A 12 21.31 -4.56 -7.82
N ASN A 13 20.23 -4.20 -8.53
CA ASN A 13 20.14 -2.94 -9.26
C ASN A 13 20.31 -1.75 -8.29
N SER A 14 21.15 -0.77 -8.67
CA SER A 14 21.40 0.44 -7.86
C SER A 14 20.12 1.15 -7.41
N ASP A 15 19.11 1.11 -8.26
CA ASP A 15 17.87 1.85 -8.11
C ASP A 15 16.99 1.26 -6.99
N VAL A 16 17.07 -0.06 -6.78
CA VAL A 16 16.37 -0.75 -5.68
C VAL A 16 16.99 -0.38 -4.33
N ILE A 17 18.32 -0.27 -4.28
CA ILE A 17 19.04 0.15 -3.07
C ILE A 17 18.66 1.59 -2.70
N VAL A 18 18.61 2.49 -3.69
CA VAL A 18 18.18 3.88 -3.49
C VAL A 18 16.73 3.93 -2.97
N ALA A 19 15.82 3.13 -3.53
CA ALA A 19 14.44 3.06 -3.07
C ALA A 19 14.34 2.58 -1.60
N TRP A 20 15.11 1.56 -1.20
CA TRP A 20 15.11 1.07 0.18
C TRP A 20 15.62 2.12 1.17
N VAL A 21 16.72 2.80 0.84
CA VAL A 21 17.28 3.86 1.69
C VAL A 21 16.28 5.01 1.82
N PHE A 22 15.64 5.41 0.73
CA PHE A 22 14.64 6.48 0.75
C PHE A 22 13.41 6.12 1.60
N SER A 23 12.92 4.89 1.48
CA SER A 23 11.82 4.38 2.31
C SER A 23 12.17 4.34 3.81
N LEU A 24 13.40 3.95 4.16
CA LEU A 24 13.87 3.97 5.55
C LEU A 24 13.96 5.39 6.12
N ILE A 25 14.44 6.35 5.32
CA ILE A 25 14.52 7.77 5.73
C ILE A 25 13.13 8.35 5.95
N ILE A 26 12.19 8.10 5.02
CA ILE A 26 10.81 8.55 5.17
C ILE A 26 10.16 7.90 6.39
N GLY A 27 10.36 6.60 6.59
CA GLY A 27 9.84 5.88 7.75
C GLY A 27 10.35 6.46 9.06
N ALA A 28 11.65 6.73 9.16
CA ALA A 28 12.27 7.35 10.33
C ALA A 28 11.76 8.78 10.57
N GLY A 29 11.61 9.58 9.51
CA GLY A 29 11.07 10.94 9.58
C GLY A 29 9.62 10.98 10.04
N LEU A 30 8.78 10.09 9.52
CA LEU A 30 7.39 9.94 9.93
C LEU A 30 7.31 9.51 11.39
N PHE A 31 8.13 8.53 11.80
CA PHE A 31 8.21 8.06 13.19
C PHE A 31 8.60 9.19 14.14
N TYR A 32 9.62 9.98 13.81
CA TYR A 32 10.04 11.13 14.61
C TYR A 32 8.93 12.18 14.73
N TYR A 33 8.28 12.54 13.62
CA TYR A 33 7.19 13.51 13.59
C TYR A 33 5.98 13.06 14.42
N LEU A 34 5.59 11.79 14.30
CA LEU A 34 4.51 11.20 15.10
C LEU A 34 4.85 11.17 16.60
N THR A 35 6.10 10.83 16.95
CA THR A 35 6.60 10.81 18.34
C THR A 35 6.55 12.19 18.97
N LYS A 36 6.95 13.24 18.24
CA LYS A 36 6.91 14.61 18.75
C LYS A 36 5.50 15.12 19.04
N LYS A 37 4.49 14.67 18.27
CA LYS A 37 3.11 15.15 18.43
C LYS A 37 2.32 14.47 19.57
N LYS A 38 2.89 13.52 20.32
CA LYS A 38 2.25 12.81 21.45
C LYS A 38 0.84 12.23 21.14
N LYS A 39 0.49 12.02 19.86
CA LYS A 39 -0.82 11.48 19.44
C LYS A 39 -0.98 9.97 19.68
N TRP A 40 0.05 9.33 20.21
CA TRP A 40 0.17 7.88 20.43
C TRP A 40 -0.87 7.30 21.39
N GLY A 41 -1.19 7.99 22.48
CA GLY A 41 -1.87 7.35 23.61
C GLY A 41 -3.38 7.09 23.45
N GLY A 42 -4.09 7.88 22.63
CA GLY A 42 -5.56 7.84 22.58
C GLY A 42 -6.11 7.52 21.19
N LEU A 43 -5.83 8.38 20.22
CA LEU A 43 -6.43 8.30 18.89
C LEU A 43 -5.91 7.10 18.07
N ILE A 44 -4.62 6.80 18.15
CA ILE A 44 -4.04 5.69 17.39
C ILE A 44 -4.55 4.35 17.94
N ILE A 45 -4.57 4.19 19.26
CA ILE A 45 -5.06 2.97 19.91
C ILE A 45 -6.56 2.78 19.59
N ASP A 46 -7.37 3.83 19.69
CA ASP A 46 -8.81 3.76 19.36
C ASP A 46 -9.06 3.31 17.92
N TYR A 47 -8.28 3.77 16.95
CA TYR A 47 -8.40 3.31 15.55
C TYR A 47 -7.78 1.93 15.30
N ILE A 48 -6.76 1.53 16.05
CA ILE A 48 -6.15 0.19 15.91
C ILE A 48 -7.08 -0.89 16.47
N THR A 49 -7.73 -0.62 17.59
CA THR A 49 -8.59 -1.58 18.29
C THR A 49 -10.08 -1.36 18.02
N THR A 50 -10.45 -0.52 17.04
CA THR A 50 -11.86 -0.26 16.73
C THR A 50 -12.55 -1.51 16.17
N THR A 51 -13.79 -1.72 16.60
CA THR A 51 -14.72 -2.71 16.02
C THR A 51 -15.82 -2.07 15.19
N ASN A 52 -15.97 -0.74 15.25
CA ASN A 52 -17.04 -0.03 14.57
C ASN A 52 -16.88 -0.10 13.04
N HIS A 53 -17.87 -0.67 12.35
CA HIS A 53 -17.88 -0.82 10.88
C HIS A 53 -17.66 0.48 10.09
N ARG A 54 -18.12 1.63 10.59
CA ARG A 54 -17.90 2.94 9.94
C ARG A 54 -16.44 3.35 9.99
N LYS A 55 -15.79 3.22 11.16
CA LYS A 55 -14.36 3.53 11.30
C LYS A 55 -13.51 2.61 10.43
N ILE A 56 -13.79 1.30 10.47
CA ILE A 56 -13.08 0.30 9.66
C ILE A 56 -13.27 0.56 8.16
N GLY A 57 -14.50 0.87 7.73
CA GLY A 57 -14.79 1.21 6.34
C GLY A 57 -14.05 2.46 5.85
N ILE A 58 -13.94 3.50 6.69
CA ILE A 58 -13.13 4.69 6.39
C ILE A 58 -11.64 4.33 6.25
N MET A 59 -11.13 3.44 7.11
CA MET A 59 -9.74 2.97 7.01
C MET A 59 -9.49 2.23 5.70
N TYR A 60 -10.41 1.35 5.27
CA TYR A 60 -10.35 0.70 3.95
C TYR A 60 -10.32 1.71 2.80
N LEU A 61 -11.19 2.72 2.83
CA LEU A 61 -11.25 3.76 1.80
C LEU A 61 -9.96 4.57 1.74
N LEU A 62 -9.43 4.99 2.90
CA LEU A 62 -8.20 5.75 2.99
C LEU A 62 -7.01 4.94 2.47
N SER A 63 -6.89 3.67 2.88
CA SER A 63 -5.85 2.76 2.38
C SER A 63 -5.95 2.54 0.87
N GLY A 64 -7.17 2.34 0.35
CA GLY A 64 -7.39 2.20 -1.10
C GLY A 64 -6.95 3.43 -1.89
N VAL A 65 -7.18 4.64 -1.37
CA VAL A 65 -6.68 5.88 -1.98
C VAL A 65 -5.15 5.98 -1.93
N ILE A 66 -4.51 5.55 -0.84
CA ILE A 66 -3.04 5.52 -0.74
C ILE A 66 -2.46 4.57 -1.79
N PHE A 67 -3.01 3.36 -1.93
CA PHE A 67 -2.59 2.40 -2.95
C PHE A 67 -2.93 2.88 -4.38
N PHE A 68 -3.98 3.68 -4.55
CA PHE A 68 -4.32 4.28 -5.85
C PHE A 68 -3.22 5.23 -6.33
N PHE A 69 -2.64 6.05 -5.45
CA PHE A 69 -1.50 6.88 -5.83
C PHE A 69 -0.27 6.05 -6.20
N ARG A 70 -0.01 4.95 -5.48
CA ARG A 70 1.09 4.02 -5.83
C ARG A 70 0.88 3.40 -7.21
N GLY A 71 -0.26 2.75 -7.43
CA GLY A 71 -0.58 2.14 -8.72
C GLY A 71 -0.70 3.17 -9.85
N GLY A 72 -1.13 4.39 -9.55
CA GLY A 72 -1.18 5.51 -10.50
C GLY A 72 0.20 5.96 -10.95
N ILE A 73 1.18 6.04 -10.04
CA ILE A 73 2.59 6.31 -10.40
C ILE A 73 3.12 5.19 -11.30
N ASP A 74 2.84 3.93 -10.98
CA ASP A 74 3.27 2.80 -11.79
C ASP A 74 2.69 2.87 -13.22
N ALA A 75 1.41 3.23 -13.35
CA ALA A 75 0.75 3.43 -14.64
C ALA A 75 1.40 4.56 -15.46
N LEU A 76 1.72 5.68 -14.82
CA LEU A 76 2.38 6.80 -15.48
C LEU A 76 3.75 6.38 -16.00
N LEU A 77 4.53 5.66 -15.19
CA LEU A 77 5.85 5.16 -15.61
C LEU A 77 5.73 4.22 -16.81
N ILE A 78 4.80 3.24 -16.78
CA ILE A 78 4.53 2.35 -17.91
C ILE A 78 4.22 3.16 -19.18
N ARG A 79 3.34 4.16 -19.06
CA ARG A 79 2.96 5.00 -20.20
C ARG A 79 4.11 5.87 -20.71
N THR A 80 4.98 6.36 -19.83
CA THR A 80 6.18 7.10 -20.27
C THR A 80 7.16 6.21 -21.04
N GLN A 81 7.29 4.94 -20.67
CA GLN A 81 8.12 3.98 -21.43
C GLN A 81 7.57 3.73 -22.83
N LEU A 82 6.24 3.66 -22.97
CA LEU A 82 5.57 3.39 -24.24
C LEU A 82 5.32 4.66 -25.07
N ALA A 83 5.83 5.82 -24.64
CA ALA A 83 5.55 7.09 -25.31
C ALA A 83 6.18 7.18 -26.72
N ALA A 84 7.30 6.50 -26.96
CA ALA A 84 7.88 6.35 -28.30
C ALA A 84 8.52 4.96 -28.50
N PRO A 85 8.70 4.51 -29.76
CA PRO A 85 9.42 3.28 -30.04
C PRO A 85 10.88 3.34 -29.57
N GLN A 86 11.41 2.22 -29.03
CA GLN A 86 12.81 2.07 -28.61
C GLN A 86 13.28 3.10 -27.56
N LEU A 87 12.36 3.59 -26.73
CA LEU A 87 12.69 4.53 -25.66
C LEU A 87 13.45 3.80 -24.53
N ASP A 88 14.74 4.07 -24.38
CA ASP A 88 15.56 3.51 -23.30
C ASP A 88 15.42 4.35 -22.02
N PHE A 89 14.25 4.27 -21.37
CA PHE A 89 14.08 4.90 -20.06
C PHE A 89 14.88 4.12 -19.01
N TRP A 90 15.79 4.82 -18.34
CA TRP A 90 16.71 4.25 -17.33
C TRP A 90 16.00 3.44 -16.22
N VAL A 91 14.74 3.74 -15.91
CA VAL A 91 13.94 3.02 -14.90
C VAL A 91 13.49 1.63 -15.38
N PHE A 92 13.38 1.38 -16.69
CA PHE A 92 12.83 0.14 -17.27
C PHE A 92 13.85 -0.81 -17.88
N GLN A 93 15.14 -0.62 -17.60
CA GLN A 93 16.17 -1.56 -18.04
C GLN A 93 15.87 -3.00 -17.55
N GLN A 94 16.15 -4.00 -18.41
CA GLN A 94 15.97 -5.44 -18.13
C GLN A 94 14.49 -5.84 -17.94
N ASP A 95 14.19 -6.70 -16.96
CA ASP A 95 12.86 -7.25 -16.69
C ASP A 95 11.97 -6.33 -15.83
N LYS A 96 12.43 -5.11 -15.52
CA LYS A 96 11.73 -4.18 -14.62
C LYS A 96 10.37 -3.76 -15.15
N TYR A 97 10.21 -3.63 -16.47
CA TYR A 97 8.92 -3.32 -17.07
C TYR A 97 7.87 -4.37 -16.74
N ASN A 98 8.21 -5.66 -16.89
CA ASN A 98 7.29 -6.76 -16.62
C ASN A 98 6.95 -6.85 -15.12
N GLY A 99 7.93 -6.61 -14.24
CA GLY A 99 7.70 -6.52 -12.79
C GLY A 99 6.77 -5.37 -12.40
N LEU A 100 6.99 -4.18 -12.98
CA LEU A 100 6.20 -2.99 -12.68
C LEU A 100 4.77 -3.10 -13.25
N PHE A 101 4.60 -3.69 -14.43
CA PHE A 101 3.28 -4.01 -15.00
C PHE A 101 2.49 -5.00 -14.11
N THR A 102 3.16 -6.05 -13.64
CA THR A 102 2.52 -7.08 -12.79
C THR A 102 2.11 -6.51 -11.43
N THR A 103 2.97 -5.71 -10.81
CA THR A 103 2.68 -5.06 -9.52
C THR A 103 1.58 -4.00 -9.67
N HIS A 104 1.58 -3.21 -10.74
CA HIS A 104 0.48 -2.28 -11.05
C HIS A 104 -0.87 -2.99 -11.08
N GLY A 105 -1.00 -4.06 -11.87
CA GLY A 105 -2.27 -4.82 -11.97
C GLY A 105 -2.71 -5.42 -10.64
N THR A 106 -1.76 -5.99 -9.88
CA THR A 106 -2.01 -6.58 -8.56
C THR A 106 -2.51 -5.53 -7.57
N ILE A 107 -1.87 -4.36 -7.53
CA ILE A 107 -2.26 -3.24 -6.67
C ILE A 107 -3.65 -2.72 -7.03
N MET A 108 -3.94 -2.51 -8.31
CA MET A 108 -5.21 -1.92 -8.74
C MET A 108 -6.42 -2.81 -8.42
N ILE A 109 -6.31 -4.13 -8.57
CA ILE A 109 -7.42 -5.03 -8.26
C ILE A 109 -7.51 -5.30 -6.77
N PHE A 110 -6.45 -5.83 -6.17
CA PHE A 110 -6.50 -6.34 -4.79
C PHE A 110 -6.36 -5.26 -3.72
N PHE A 111 -5.67 -4.16 -4.04
CA PHE A 111 -5.34 -3.13 -3.04
C PHE A 111 -6.01 -1.78 -3.29
N VAL A 112 -6.68 -1.60 -4.43
CA VAL A 112 -7.48 -0.41 -4.72
C VAL A 112 -8.95 -0.77 -4.92
N ALA A 113 -9.31 -1.55 -5.94
CA ALA A 113 -10.70 -1.84 -6.26
C ALA A 113 -11.41 -2.59 -5.12
N MET A 114 -10.84 -3.71 -4.67
CA MET A 114 -11.44 -4.52 -3.60
C MET A 114 -11.59 -3.74 -2.27
N PRO A 115 -10.57 -3.03 -1.76
CA PRO A 115 -10.67 -2.25 -0.52
C PRO A 115 -11.64 -1.08 -0.62
N LEU A 116 -11.70 -0.39 -1.76
CA LEU A 116 -12.66 0.71 -1.94
C LEU A 116 -14.09 0.18 -1.89
N LEU A 117 -14.34 -0.95 -2.55
CA LEU A 117 -15.67 -1.57 -2.60
C LEU A 117 -16.06 -2.14 -1.22
N ILE A 118 -15.15 -2.89 -0.57
CA ILE A 118 -15.35 -3.43 0.79
C ILE A 118 -15.51 -2.30 1.82
N GLY A 119 -14.74 -1.21 1.69
CA GLY A 119 -14.83 -0.04 2.54
C GLY A 119 -16.18 0.65 2.43
N LEU A 120 -16.68 0.84 1.20
CA LEU A 120 -18.03 1.35 0.95
C LEU A 120 -19.09 0.41 1.54
N MET A 121 -18.98 -0.90 1.31
CA MET A 121 -19.92 -1.87 1.87
C MET A 121 -19.92 -1.86 3.41
N ASN A 122 -18.75 -1.74 4.04
CA ASN A 122 -18.61 -1.64 5.49
C ASN A 122 -19.36 -0.41 6.06
N VAL A 123 -19.32 0.72 5.37
CA VAL A 123 -20.01 1.94 5.82
C VAL A 123 -21.50 1.87 5.52
N VAL A 124 -21.86 1.50 4.29
CA VAL A 124 -23.20 1.72 3.73
C VAL A 124 -24.15 0.56 4.00
N VAL A 125 -23.71 -0.69 3.86
CA VAL A 125 -24.62 -1.86 3.91
C VAL A 125 -25.30 -2.01 5.28
N PRO A 126 -24.59 -1.93 6.43
CA PRO A 126 -25.25 -2.01 7.74
C PRO A 126 -26.31 -0.92 7.93
N LEU A 127 -26.06 0.29 7.41
CA LEU A 127 -27.00 1.40 7.48
C LEU A 127 -28.24 1.18 6.58
N GLN A 128 -28.08 0.56 5.42
CA GLN A 128 -29.19 0.24 4.51
C GLN A 128 -30.15 -0.81 5.09
N ILE A 129 -29.62 -1.80 5.81
CA ILE A 129 -30.43 -2.85 6.45
C ILE A 129 -30.92 -2.48 7.86
N GLY A 130 -30.57 -1.29 8.37
CA GLY A 130 -30.93 -0.84 9.71
C GLY A 130 -30.23 -1.60 10.85
N ALA A 131 -29.13 -2.29 10.57
CA ALA A 131 -28.36 -3.02 11.57
C ALA A 131 -27.42 -2.07 12.33
N LYS A 132 -27.14 -2.39 13.60
CA LYS A 132 -26.20 -1.62 14.43
C LYS A 132 -24.75 -1.80 14.01
N ASP A 133 -24.38 -3.00 13.55
CA ASP A 133 -23.03 -3.38 13.14
C ASP A 133 -23.07 -4.65 12.26
N LEU A 134 -21.91 -5.13 11.80
CA LEU A 134 -21.73 -6.41 11.10
C LEU A 134 -21.93 -7.61 12.04
N ALA A 135 -22.20 -8.79 11.47
CA ALA A 135 -22.39 -10.03 12.23
C ALA A 135 -21.18 -10.41 13.12
N PHE A 136 -19.96 -10.09 12.68
CA PHE A 136 -18.72 -10.38 13.41
C PHE A 136 -17.78 -9.15 13.43
N PRO A 137 -17.97 -8.19 14.36
CA PRO A 137 -17.22 -6.92 14.37
C PRO A 137 -15.71 -7.08 14.57
N ILE A 138 -15.27 -8.03 15.41
CA ILE A 138 -13.84 -8.29 15.66
C ILE A 138 -13.18 -8.85 14.41
N MET A 139 -13.83 -9.79 13.73
CA MET A 139 -13.29 -10.38 12.49
C MET A 139 -13.13 -9.33 11.40
N ASN A 140 -14.06 -8.37 11.30
CA ASN A 140 -13.95 -7.25 10.36
C ASN A 140 -12.71 -6.37 10.64
N SER A 141 -12.40 -6.11 11.90
CA SER A 141 -11.18 -5.38 12.29
C SER A 141 -9.92 -6.15 11.91
N VAL A 142 -9.89 -7.46 12.16
CA VAL A 142 -8.77 -8.35 11.77
C VAL A 142 -8.61 -8.39 10.25
N SER A 143 -9.71 -8.48 9.49
CA SER A 143 -9.69 -8.47 8.02
C SER A 143 -9.02 -7.20 7.47
N PHE A 144 -9.26 -6.04 8.09
CA PHE A 144 -8.60 -4.80 7.69
C PHE A 144 -7.09 -4.87 7.91
N TRP A 145 -6.64 -5.35 9.08
CA TRP A 145 -5.21 -5.44 9.40
C TRP A 145 -4.46 -6.43 8.52
N LEU A 146 -5.08 -7.57 8.18
CA LEU A 146 -4.51 -8.55 7.25
C LEU A 146 -4.39 -7.97 5.83
N PHE A 147 -5.39 -7.22 5.38
CA PHE A 147 -5.34 -6.51 4.12
C PHE A 147 -4.19 -5.47 4.11
N PHE A 148 -4.13 -4.64 5.14
CA PHE A 148 -3.15 -3.55 5.21
C PHE A 148 -1.72 -4.08 5.32
N SER A 149 -1.50 -5.14 6.10
CA SER A 149 -0.18 -5.79 6.20
C SER A 149 0.20 -6.47 4.89
N GLY A 150 -0.72 -7.16 4.22
CA GLY A 150 -0.49 -7.76 2.90
C GLY A 150 -0.10 -6.72 1.84
N GLY A 151 -0.75 -5.57 1.84
CA GLY A 151 -0.43 -4.47 0.91
C GLY A 151 0.89 -3.78 1.24
N SER A 152 1.30 -3.79 2.51
CA SER A 152 2.58 -3.19 2.94
C SER A 152 3.79 -4.05 2.57
N LEU A 153 3.60 -5.31 2.20
CA LEU A 153 4.67 -6.22 1.78
C LEU A 153 5.05 -6.08 0.30
N ILE A 154 4.23 -5.40 -0.49
CA ILE A 154 4.37 -5.20 -1.94
C ILE A 154 4.87 -3.79 -2.21
#